data_AF-R7ESM8-F1
#
_entry.id   AF-R7ESM8-F1
#
_cell.length_a   1.000
_cell.length_b   1.000
_cell.length_c   1.000
_cell.angle_alpha   90.00
_cell.angle_beta   90.00
_cell.angle_gamma   90.00
#
_symmetry.space_group_name_H-M   'P 1'
#
loop_
_entity.id
_entity.type
_entity.pdbx_description
1 polymer ?
#
loop_
_entity_poly.entity_id
_entity_poly.type
_entity_poly.pdbx_seq_one_letter_code
_entity_poly.pdbx_strand_id
1 'polypeptide(L)'
;MSTVGQQLDTSAEICYNKAAEGTAPITKNGDRGKQIYEGATPIEKNIIVVDAYGNEYEATYPKRAKGLVKSGRARFIGENRICLACPPHKKAEDNKMSEINNAEQKNEAVNGTEKYSIDHILSMLEKISSDTTGAYGALDSIAAIESDSGDYGAAEKAKGIADIIRCRETTNQQLIRFYEKMYDDLTGARQKKIELISRAFDPLTVQINTDEMDSDDKAGALEAVTIKIGELVEKALQ
;
A
#
# COMPACT_ATOMS: atom_id res chain seq x y z
N MET A 1 -77.23 -13.75 46.51
CA MET A 1 -76.04 -14.62 46.27
C MET A 1 -75.73 -14.52 44.79
N SER A 2 -74.52 -14.36 44.26
CA SER A 2 -73.18 -14.13 44.77
C SER A 2 -72.37 -13.66 43.54
N THR A 3 -71.35 -12.86 43.78
CA THR A 3 -70.39 -12.31 42.81
C THR A 3 -69.38 -13.38 42.32
N VAL A 4 -68.60 -13.01 41.29
CA VAL A 4 -67.30 -13.60 40.84
C VAL A 4 -67.46 -14.83 39.90
N GLY A 5 -66.72 -15.03 38.81
CA GLY A 5 -65.57 -14.35 38.22
C GLY A 5 -65.17 -15.04 36.90
N GLN A 6 -64.26 -14.40 36.17
CA GLN A 6 -63.70 -14.84 34.89
C GLN A 6 -62.85 -16.11 35.02
N GLN A 7 -62.86 -16.97 34.00
CA GLN A 7 -61.65 -17.68 33.57
C GLN A 7 -61.76 -18.07 32.09
N LEU A 8 -60.86 -17.50 31.30
CA LEU A 8 -60.62 -17.86 29.90
C LEU A 8 -59.71 -19.09 29.90
N ASP A 9 -60.11 -20.17 29.23
CA ASP A 9 -59.24 -21.30 28.96
C ASP A 9 -58.93 -21.33 27.45
N THR A 10 -57.62 -21.29 27.16
CA THR A 10 -57.06 -21.08 25.82
C THR A 10 -56.50 -22.43 25.36
N SER A 11 -57.28 -23.16 24.57
CA SER A 11 -56.83 -24.42 23.95
C SER A 11 -56.43 -24.15 22.50
N ALA A 12 -55.17 -23.77 22.29
CA ALA A 12 -54.50 -23.84 21.00
C ALA A 12 -53.24 -24.68 21.17
N GLU A 13 -53.35 -25.97 20.86
CA GLU A 13 -52.24 -26.92 20.84
C GLU A 13 -51.21 -26.50 19.77
N ILE A 14 -50.04 -26.04 20.22
CA ILE A 14 -48.86 -25.86 19.38
C ILE A 14 -48.08 -27.17 19.40
N CYS A 15 -48.01 -27.82 18.23
CA CYS A 15 -47.16 -28.99 17.98
C CYS A 15 -45.68 -28.64 18.15
N TYR A 16 -45.08 -29.00 19.28
CA TYR A 16 -43.63 -28.98 19.46
C TYR A 16 -43.03 -30.32 19.03
N ASN A 17 -42.22 -30.28 17.98
CA ASN A 17 -41.39 -31.41 17.55
C ASN A 17 -40.33 -31.73 18.63
N LYS A 18 -40.36 -32.97 19.14
CA LYS A 18 -39.34 -33.53 20.04
C LYS A 18 -38.00 -33.64 19.31
N ALA A 19 -37.01 -32.85 19.70
CA ALA A 19 -35.62 -33.07 19.31
C ALA A 19 -35.09 -34.31 20.06
N ALA A 20 -34.57 -35.29 19.32
CA ALA A 20 -33.91 -36.46 19.86
C ALA A 20 -32.62 -36.05 20.59
N GLU A 21 -32.50 -36.41 21.86
CA GLU A 21 -31.31 -36.21 22.68
C GLU A 21 -30.17 -37.10 22.17
N GLY A 22 -29.26 -36.50 21.39
CA GLY A 22 -28.01 -37.16 21.00
C GLY A 22 -27.08 -37.28 22.20
N THR A 23 -26.67 -38.51 22.52
CA THR A 23 -25.71 -38.83 23.57
C THR A 23 -24.37 -38.11 23.34
N ALA A 24 -23.86 -37.44 24.37
CA ALA A 24 -22.59 -36.71 24.31
C ALA A 24 -21.41 -37.62 23.92
N PRO A 25 -20.43 -37.14 23.12
CA PRO A 25 -19.36 -38.00 22.60
C PRO A 25 -18.26 -38.22 23.64
N ILE A 26 -17.88 -39.49 23.80
CA ILE A 26 -16.65 -40.06 24.37
C ILE A 26 -15.99 -39.24 25.51
N THR A 27 -16.20 -39.68 26.75
CA THR A 27 -15.34 -39.28 27.88
C THR A 27 -14.02 -40.06 27.80
N LYS A 28 -12.89 -39.35 27.74
CA LYS A 28 -11.55 -39.95 27.78
C LYS A 28 -11.24 -40.51 29.18
N ASN A 29 -11.80 -41.67 29.51
CA ASN A 29 -11.37 -42.43 30.68
C ASN A 29 -10.45 -43.56 30.21
N GLY A 30 -9.17 -43.21 30.02
CA GLY A 30 -8.09 -44.17 29.86
C GLY A 30 -7.07 -43.94 30.97
N ASP A 31 -7.28 -44.59 32.13
CA ASP A 31 -6.30 -44.64 33.21
C ASP A 31 -5.14 -45.53 32.75
N ARG A 32 -4.20 -44.94 32.01
CA ARG A 32 -2.90 -45.54 31.75
C ARG A 32 -2.01 -45.06 32.88
N GLY A 33 -1.68 -46.00 33.77
CA GLY A 33 -0.91 -45.76 34.99
C GLY A 33 0.22 -44.76 34.81
N LYS A 34 0.40 -43.89 35.82
CA LYS A 34 1.47 -42.90 35.88
C LYS A 34 2.83 -43.59 35.77
N GLN A 35 3.34 -43.71 34.56
CA GLN A 35 4.75 -43.91 34.33
C GLN A 35 5.41 -42.57 34.64
N ILE A 36 5.95 -42.44 35.85
CA ILE A 36 6.66 -41.25 36.31
C ILE A 36 7.98 -41.23 35.52
N TYR A 37 8.05 -40.40 34.48
CA TYR A 37 9.33 -40.06 33.89
C TYR A 37 10.00 -39.02 34.79
N GLU A 38 11.09 -39.42 35.43
CA GLU A 38 12.00 -38.51 36.13
C GLU A 38 12.43 -37.39 35.17
N GLY A 39 12.25 -36.12 35.59
CA GLY A 39 12.86 -34.96 34.93
C GLY A 39 11.95 -33.99 34.17
N ALA A 40 10.74 -33.70 34.65
CA ALA A 40 9.91 -32.63 34.05
C ALA A 40 9.81 -31.40 34.96
N THR A 41 10.90 -30.65 35.12
CA THR A 41 10.76 -29.21 35.43
C THR A 41 9.88 -28.58 34.34
N PRO A 42 8.84 -27.79 34.67
CA PRO A 42 8.06 -27.08 33.67
C PRO A 42 9.01 -26.31 32.75
N ILE A 43 8.98 -26.62 31.45
CA ILE A 43 9.83 -25.92 30.47
C ILE A 43 9.45 -24.45 30.54
N GLU A 44 10.40 -23.57 30.80
CA GLU A 44 10.13 -22.14 30.88
C GLU A 44 9.80 -21.57 29.50
N LYS A 45 8.93 -20.55 29.48
CA LYS A 45 8.62 -19.76 28.29
C LYS A 45 9.76 -18.75 28.07
N ASN A 46 10.81 -19.16 27.36
CA ASN A 46 12.00 -18.34 27.15
C ASN A 46 12.18 -17.84 25.70
N ILE A 47 11.23 -18.12 24.80
CA ILE A 47 11.28 -17.62 23.41
C ILE A 47 10.35 -16.43 23.25
N ILE A 48 10.90 -15.26 22.92
CA ILE A 48 10.14 -14.04 22.64
C ILE A 48 9.44 -14.18 21.28
N VAL A 49 8.16 -13.83 21.22
CA VAL A 49 7.35 -13.86 20.00
C VAL A 49 7.09 -12.42 19.56
N VAL A 50 7.34 -12.10 18.30
CA VAL A 50 7.06 -10.77 17.73
C VAL A 50 6.20 -10.85 16.48
N ASP A 51 5.47 -9.78 16.16
CA ASP A 51 4.84 -9.61 14.84
C ASP A 51 5.80 -8.97 13.83
N ALA A 52 5.29 -8.69 12.62
CA ALA A 52 6.03 -8.01 11.56
C ALA A 52 6.29 -6.52 11.84
N TYR A 53 5.53 -5.89 12.75
CA TYR A 53 5.68 -4.48 13.13
C TYR A 53 6.62 -4.30 14.33
N GLY A 54 7.09 -5.39 14.93
CA GLY A 54 7.99 -5.38 16.08
C GLY A 54 7.31 -5.40 17.44
N ASN A 55 5.98 -5.59 17.51
CA ASN A 55 5.27 -5.72 18.77
C ASN A 55 5.60 -7.07 19.41
N GLU A 56 5.97 -7.04 20.69
CA GLU A 56 6.32 -8.24 21.46
C GLU A 56 5.07 -8.84 22.13
N TYR A 57 4.92 -10.16 22.00
CA TYR A 57 3.90 -10.95 22.67
C TYR A 57 4.50 -11.75 23.82
N GLU A 58 3.62 -12.44 24.55
CA GLU A 58 4.02 -13.36 25.60
C GLU A 58 5.00 -14.42 25.07
N ALA A 59 6.04 -14.68 25.86
CA ALA A 59 7.03 -15.69 25.54
C ALA A 59 6.39 -17.07 25.37
N THR A 60 6.98 -17.89 24.50
CA THR A 60 6.51 -19.24 24.17
C THR A 60 7.56 -20.30 24.49
N TYR A 61 7.13 -21.56 24.45
CA TYR A 61 7.99 -22.71 24.74
C TYR A 61 8.90 -23.02 23.52
N PRO A 62 10.18 -23.37 23.72
CA PRO A 62 11.12 -23.72 22.65
C PRO A 62 10.60 -24.75 21.64
N LYS A 63 9.93 -25.81 22.11
CA LYS A 63 9.35 -26.85 21.24
C LYS A 63 8.25 -26.29 20.34
N ARG A 64 7.42 -25.39 20.86
CA ARG A 64 6.35 -24.73 20.11
C ARG A 64 6.91 -23.75 19.09
N ALA A 65 7.93 -22.97 19.46
CA ALA A 65 8.63 -22.06 18.55
C ALA A 65 9.21 -22.82 17.35
N LYS A 66 9.95 -23.91 17.59
CA LYS A 66 10.47 -24.79 16.53
C LYS A 66 9.35 -25.36 15.65
N GLY A 67 8.22 -25.75 16.24
CA GLY A 67 7.06 -26.23 15.49
C GLY A 67 6.42 -25.17 14.58
N LEU A 68 6.32 -23.93 15.06
CA LEU A 68 5.83 -22.80 14.27
C LEU A 68 6.76 -22.47 13.10
N VAL A 69 8.08 -22.54 13.32
CA VAL A 69 9.06 -22.31 12.26
C VAL A 69 9.08 -23.46 11.24
N LYS A 70 9.04 -24.72 11.70
CA LYS A 70 8.99 -25.90 10.81
C LYS A 70 7.73 -25.93 9.94
N SER A 71 6.61 -25.41 10.44
CA SER A 71 5.35 -25.29 9.68
C SER A 71 5.27 -24.03 8.81
N GLY A 72 6.31 -23.19 8.77
CA GLY A 72 6.34 -21.95 7.97
C GLY A 72 5.46 -20.82 8.51
N ARG A 73 4.91 -20.95 9.72
CA ARG A 73 4.05 -19.94 10.35
C ARG A 73 4.85 -18.84 11.06
N ALA A 74 6.15 -19.06 11.26
CA ALA A 74 7.07 -18.15 11.91
C ALA A 74 8.49 -18.28 11.34
N ARG A 75 9.35 -17.29 11.61
CA ARG A 75 10.79 -17.34 11.32
C ARG A 75 11.61 -17.00 12.57
N PHE A 76 12.78 -17.62 12.75
CA PHE A 76 13.72 -17.17 13.78
C PHE A 76 14.32 -15.82 13.38
N ILE A 77 14.25 -14.83 14.27
CA ILE A 77 14.98 -13.55 14.13
C ILE A 77 16.28 -13.60 14.95
N GLY A 78 16.31 -14.39 16.02
CA GLY A 78 17.50 -14.61 16.84
C GLY A 78 17.39 -15.92 17.63
N GLU A 79 18.37 -16.19 18.49
CA GLU A 79 18.48 -17.47 19.22
C GLU A 79 17.24 -17.79 20.05
N ASN A 80 16.71 -16.81 20.78
CA ASN A 80 15.50 -16.94 21.61
C ASN A 80 14.35 -16.04 21.13
N ARG A 81 14.25 -15.76 19.81
CA ARG A 81 13.24 -14.83 19.27
C ARG A 81 12.67 -15.29 17.93
N ILE A 82 11.35 -15.34 17.83
CA ILE A 82 10.62 -15.69 16.59
C ILE A 82 9.69 -14.56 16.13
N CYS A 83 9.59 -14.36 14.83
CA CYS A 83 8.55 -13.54 14.20
C CYS A 83 7.41 -14.42 13.72
N LEU A 84 6.17 -14.08 14.03
CA LEU A 84 5.03 -14.58 13.28
C LEU A 84 5.12 -14.03 11.85
N ALA A 85 5.26 -14.91 10.87
CA ALA A 85 5.15 -14.50 9.47
C ALA A 85 3.69 -14.13 9.26
N CYS A 86 3.43 -12.85 8.95
CA CYS A 86 2.07 -12.37 8.70
C CYS A 86 1.49 -13.17 7.54
N PRO A 87 0.39 -13.94 7.72
CA PRO A 87 -0.36 -14.43 6.57
C PRO A 87 -0.79 -13.22 5.72
N PRO A 88 -0.85 -13.35 4.39
CA PRO A 88 -1.32 -12.26 3.54
C PRO A 88 -2.64 -11.73 4.11
N HIS A 89 -2.77 -10.40 4.16
CA HIS A 89 -3.98 -9.70 4.63
C HIS A 89 -5.19 -10.53 4.23
N LYS A 90 -5.95 -11.01 5.23
CA LYS A 90 -7.25 -11.61 4.98
C LYS A 90 -8.07 -10.55 4.26
N LYS A 91 -8.16 -10.63 2.93
CA LYS A 91 -9.33 -10.10 2.25
C LYS A 91 -10.49 -10.83 2.90
N ALA A 92 -11.34 -10.09 3.60
CA ALA A 92 -12.64 -10.60 3.96
C ALA A 92 -13.26 -11.16 2.67
N GLU A 93 -13.85 -12.34 2.79
CA GLU A 93 -14.30 -13.19 1.69
C GLU A 93 -15.13 -12.38 0.67
N ASP A 94 -14.58 -12.15 -0.53
CA ASP A 94 -15.37 -11.73 -1.68
C ASP A 94 -16.23 -12.93 -2.11
N ASN A 95 -17.49 -12.95 -1.70
CA ASN A 95 -18.51 -13.83 -2.26
C ASN A 95 -18.83 -13.42 -3.70
N LYS A 96 -17.98 -13.83 -4.64
CA LYS A 96 -18.37 -13.96 -6.05
C LYS A 96 -17.84 -15.29 -6.59
N MET A 97 -18.71 -16.28 -6.55
CA MET A 97 -18.57 -17.51 -7.33
C MET A 97 -18.79 -17.13 -8.80
N SER A 98 -17.72 -16.87 -9.54
CA SER A 98 -17.77 -16.75 -11.00
C SER A 98 -17.24 -18.03 -11.64
N GLU A 99 -18.06 -18.60 -12.50
CA GLU A 99 -17.89 -19.89 -13.17
C GLU A 99 -16.55 -20.01 -13.91
N ILE A 100 -15.98 -21.21 -13.80
CA ILE A 100 -14.74 -21.63 -14.43
C ILE A 100 -15.00 -21.82 -15.93
N ASN A 101 -14.41 -20.96 -16.77
CA ASN A 101 -14.11 -21.31 -18.16
C ASN A 101 -12.59 -21.37 -18.31
N ASN A 102 -12.10 -22.59 -18.56
CA ASN A 102 -10.70 -22.89 -18.82
C ASN A 102 -10.25 -22.23 -20.13
N ALA A 103 -9.35 -21.26 -20.03
CA ALA A 103 -8.43 -20.92 -21.10
C ALA A 103 -7.12 -20.40 -20.49
N GLU A 104 -6.08 -21.24 -20.58
CA GLU A 104 -4.67 -20.86 -20.72
C GLU A 104 -4.07 -19.95 -19.63
N GLN A 105 -3.73 -20.57 -18.49
CA GLN A 105 -2.71 -20.01 -17.60
C GLN A 105 -1.32 -20.20 -18.25
N LYS A 106 -0.87 -19.17 -18.97
CA LYS A 106 0.56 -18.95 -19.15
C LYS A 106 1.15 -18.55 -17.80
N ASN A 107 2.20 -19.27 -17.42
CA ASN A 107 3.06 -18.96 -16.29
C ASN A 107 3.54 -17.52 -16.39
N GLU A 108 3.19 -16.68 -15.42
CA GLU A 108 3.99 -15.49 -15.13
C GLU A 108 4.58 -15.61 -13.73
N ALA A 109 5.90 -15.70 -13.74
CA ALA A 109 6.75 -15.67 -12.60
C ALA A 109 6.43 -14.44 -11.74
N VAL A 110 6.36 -14.68 -10.44
CA VAL A 110 6.40 -13.65 -9.40
C VAL A 110 7.70 -12.88 -9.57
N ASN A 111 7.66 -11.78 -10.31
CA ASN A 111 8.69 -10.73 -10.32
C ASN A 111 8.26 -9.65 -9.34
N GLY A 112 8.57 -9.88 -8.07
CA GLY A 112 8.54 -8.81 -7.08
C GLY A 112 9.73 -7.88 -7.31
N THR A 113 9.54 -6.77 -8.03
CA THR A 113 10.25 -5.47 -7.88
C THR A 113 9.83 -4.44 -8.93
N GLU A 114 8.54 -4.16 -9.13
CA GLU A 114 8.10 -2.90 -9.77
C GLU A 114 6.82 -2.39 -9.11
N LYS A 115 6.90 -2.05 -7.82
CA LYS A 115 5.70 -1.66 -7.07
C LYS A 115 5.15 -0.28 -7.48
N TYR A 116 5.99 0.57 -8.10
CA TYR A 116 5.59 1.92 -8.52
C TYR A 116 6.36 2.30 -9.79
N SER A 117 5.70 2.24 -10.94
CA SER A 117 6.18 2.90 -12.17
C SER A 117 5.90 4.41 -12.08
N ILE A 118 6.68 5.23 -12.81
CA ILE A 118 6.42 6.67 -12.94
C ILE A 118 5.00 6.90 -13.46
N ASP A 119 4.55 6.10 -14.43
CA ASP A 119 3.19 6.17 -14.97
C ASP A 119 2.13 5.90 -13.90
N HIS A 120 2.43 4.97 -12.97
CA HIS A 120 1.55 4.67 -11.86
C HIS A 120 1.49 5.84 -10.87
N ILE A 121 2.61 6.50 -10.57
CA ILE A 121 2.65 7.68 -9.71
C ILE A 121 1.87 8.84 -10.34
N LEU A 122 2.07 9.11 -11.64
CA LEU A 122 1.36 10.16 -12.37
C LEU A 122 -0.15 9.88 -12.42
N SER A 123 -0.56 8.64 -12.67
CA SER A 123 -1.97 8.24 -12.61
C SER A 123 -2.57 8.45 -11.22
N MET A 124 -1.81 8.14 -10.15
CA MET A 124 -2.26 8.39 -8.79
C MET A 124 -2.38 9.90 -8.47
N LEU A 125 -1.49 10.73 -9.00
CA LEU A 125 -1.57 12.19 -8.86
C LEU A 125 -2.79 12.77 -9.61
N GLU A 126 -3.09 12.28 -10.81
CA GLU A 126 -4.27 12.67 -11.56
C GLU A 126 -5.57 12.33 -10.80
N LYS A 127 -5.61 11.17 -10.14
CA LYS A 127 -6.73 10.79 -9.26
C LYS A 127 -6.87 11.76 -8.07
N ILE A 128 -5.77 12.14 -7.42
CA ILE A 128 -5.79 13.10 -6.30
C ILE A 128 -6.22 14.51 -6.77
N SER A 129 -5.77 14.91 -7.96
CA SER A 129 -6.18 16.17 -8.60
C SER A 129 -7.68 16.17 -8.90
N SER A 130 -8.20 15.07 -9.44
CA SER A 130 -9.61 14.94 -9.84
C SER A 130 -10.56 14.65 -8.68
N ASP A 131 -10.05 14.09 -7.58
CA ASP A 131 -10.85 13.77 -6.41
C ASP A 131 -11.25 15.04 -5.66
N THR A 132 -12.43 15.52 -6.02
CA THR A 132 -13.12 16.64 -5.39
C THR A 132 -14.34 16.19 -4.59
N THR A 133 -14.67 14.89 -4.67
CA THR A 133 -15.93 14.33 -4.15
C THR A 133 -16.00 14.40 -2.63
N GLY A 134 -14.89 14.10 -1.93
CA GLY A 134 -14.83 14.21 -0.47
C GLY A 134 -14.96 15.64 0.04
N ALA A 135 -14.39 16.61 -0.68
CA ALA A 135 -14.47 18.02 -0.28
C ALA A 135 -15.89 18.58 -0.47
N TYR A 136 -16.53 18.31 -1.61
CA TYR A 136 -17.92 18.73 -1.84
C TYR A 136 -18.90 18.04 -0.90
N GLY A 137 -18.73 16.75 -0.61
CA GLY A 137 -19.56 16.05 0.38
C GLY A 137 -19.42 16.61 1.81
N ALA A 138 -18.23 17.08 2.19
CA ALA A 138 -18.02 17.76 3.46
C ALA A 138 -18.68 19.15 3.49
N LEU A 139 -18.66 19.88 2.38
CA LEU A 139 -19.37 21.16 2.24
C LEU A 139 -20.89 20.98 2.33
N ASP A 140 -21.44 19.97 1.65
CA ASP A 140 -22.87 19.63 1.73
C ASP A 140 -23.27 19.26 3.15
N SER A 141 -22.43 18.49 3.84
CA SER A 141 -22.65 18.12 5.24
C SER A 141 -22.67 19.33 6.17
N ILE A 142 -21.78 20.32 5.97
CA ILE A 142 -21.75 21.55 6.77
C ILE A 142 -22.96 22.45 6.44
N ALA A 143 -23.35 22.53 5.16
CA ALA A 143 -24.51 23.30 4.72
C ALA A 143 -25.83 22.73 5.26
N ALA A 144 -25.92 21.41 5.42
CA ALA A 144 -27.11 20.73 5.95
C ALA A 144 -27.28 20.86 7.47
N ILE A 145 -26.24 21.27 8.21
CA ILE A 145 -26.39 21.55 9.65
C ILE A 145 -27.31 22.76 9.78
N GLU A 146 -28.38 22.68 10.56
CA GLU A 146 -29.18 23.85 10.92
C GLU A 146 -28.41 24.69 11.95
N SER A 147 -28.32 26.00 11.76
CA SER A 147 -27.73 26.91 12.76
C SER A 147 -28.87 27.67 13.39
N ASP A 148 -29.05 27.50 14.70
CA ASP A 148 -29.87 28.42 15.48
C ASP A 148 -29.24 29.81 15.37
N SER A 149 -30.07 30.85 15.32
CA SER A 149 -29.72 32.22 14.91
C SER A 149 -28.73 32.97 15.82
N GLY A 150 -28.03 32.26 16.71
CA GLY A 150 -26.92 32.76 17.51
C GLY A 150 -25.62 32.81 16.71
N ASP A 151 -24.95 33.96 16.79
CA ASP A 151 -23.73 34.36 16.07
C ASP A 151 -22.63 33.27 16.01
N TYR A 152 -22.50 32.48 17.08
CA TYR A 152 -21.49 31.42 17.22
C TYR A 152 -21.68 30.24 16.25
N GLY A 153 -22.92 29.82 15.97
CA GLY A 153 -23.18 28.64 15.14
C GLY A 153 -22.90 28.89 13.65
N ALA A 154 -23.18 30.11 13.17
CA ALA A 154 -22.87 30.52 11.81
C ALA A 154 -21.36 30.74 11.61
N ALA A 155 -20.68 31.33 12.59
CA ALA A 155 -19.24 31.60 12.52
C ALA A 155 -18.40 30.31 12.44
N GLU A 156 -18.70 29.29 13.24
CA GLU A 156 -17.97 28.02 13.22
C GLU A 156 -18.18 27.24 11.91
N LYS A 157 -19.37 27.34 11.29
CA LYS A 157 -19.60 26.75 9.96
C LYS A 157 -18.78 27.45 8.88
N ALA A 158 -18.78 28.78 8.87
CA ALA A 158 -17.97 29.55 7.93
C ALA A 158 -16.48 29.22 8.06
N LYS A 159 -16.01 29.03 9.30
CA LYS A 159 -14.64 28.58 9.60
C LYS A 159 -14.36 27.17 9.09
N GLY A 160 -15.24 26.20 9.34
CA GLY A 160 -15.09 24.84 8.83
C GLY A 160 -15.03 24.78 7.30
N ILE A 161 -15.88 25.55 6.61
CA ILE A 161 -15.84 25.69 5.15
C ILE A 161 -14.51 26.29 4.70
N ALA A 162 -14.08 27.38 5.33
CA ALA A 162 -12.82 28.03 5.00
C ALA A 162 -11.61 27.11 5.19
N ASP A 163 -11.61 26.27 6.23
CA ASP A 163 -10.54 25.32 6.49
C ASP A 163 -10.51 24.19 5.44
N ILE A 164 -11.67 23.67 5.02
CA ILE A 164 -11.75 22.69 3.92
C ILE A 164 -11.16 23.27 2.63
N ILE A 165 -11.58 24.49 2.27
CA ILE A 165 -11.08 25.18 1.07
C ILE A 165 -9.57 25.41 1.18
N ARG A 166 -9.08 25.87 2.34
CA ARG A 166 -7.65 26.10 2.56
C ARG A 166 -6.83 24.81 2.44
N CYS A 167 -7.30 23.72 3.03
CA CYS A 167 -6.66 22.41 2.91
C CYS A 167 -6.61 21.96 1.44
N ARG A 168 -7.71 22.13 0.69
CA ARG A 168 -7.76 21.75 -0.73
C ARG A 168 -6.83 22.59 -1.59
N GLU A 169 -6.82 23.90 -1.36
CA GLU A 169 -5.92 24.83 -2.05
C GLU A 169 -4.45 24.52 -1.72
N THR A 170 -4.14 24.13 -0.48
CA THR A 170 -2.81 23.70 -0.09
C THR A 170 -2.35 22.48 -0.89
N THR A 171 -3.21 21.47 -1.07
CA THR A 171 -2.92 20.30 -1.90
C THR A 171 -2.66 20.70 -3.36
N ASN A 172 -3.47 21.60 -3.92
CA ASN A 172 -3.28 22.08 -5.29
C ASN A 172 -1.93 22.81 -5.46
N GLN A 173 -1.57 23.66 -4.51
CA GLN A 173 -0.26 24.34 -4.51
C GLN A 173 0.90 23.35 -4.41
N GLN A 174 0.77 22.27 -3.64
CA GLN A 174 1.77 21.21 -3.60
C GLN A 174 1.89 20.47 -4.94
N LEU A 175 0.76 20.20 -5.61
CA LEU A 175 0.76 19.61 -6.95
C LEU A 175 1.46 20.52 -7.98
N ILE A 176 1.14 21.81 -7.98
CA ILE A 176 1.77 22.79 -8.88
C ILE A 176 3.28 22.82 -8.67
N ARG A 177 3.75 22.92 -7.43
CA ARG A 177 5.18 22.91 -7.09
C ARG A 177 5.88 21.64 -7.57
N PHE A 178 5.20 20.49 -7.50
CA PHE A 178 5.73 19.24 -8.00
C PHE A 178 5.89 19.27 -9.53
N TYR A 179 4.88 19.77 -10.26
CA TYR A 179 4.95 19.92 -11.72
C TYR A 179 6.02 20.94 -12.15
N GLU A 180 6.18 22.05 -11.43
CA GLU A 180 7.26 23.02 -11.65
C GLU A 180 8.63 22.34 -11.51
N LYS A 181 8.84 21.58 -10.44
CA LYS A 181 10.09 20.84 -10.24
C LYS A 181 10.35 19.83 -11.35
N MET A 182 9.33 19.08 -11.79
CA MET A 182 9.48 18.15 -12.91
C MET A 182 9.85 18.88 -14.20
N TYR A 183 9.25 20.04 -14.47
CA TYR A 183 9.59 20.85 -15.62
C TYR A 183 11.04 21.35 -15.57
N ASP A 184 11.48 21.85 -14.41
CA ASP A 184 12.85 22.31 -14.19
C ASP A 184 13.87 21.18 -14.34
N ASP A 185 13.56 19.97 -13.84
CA ASP A 185 14.44 18.81 -13.99
C ASP A 185 14.58 18.41 -15.47
N LEU A 186 13.49 18.42 -16.24
CA LEU A 186 13.50 18.09 -17.67
C LEU A 186 14.20 19.16 -18.51
N THR A 187 13.96 20.44 -18.24
CA THR A 187 14.59 21.56 -18.95
C THR A 187 16.05 21.76 -18.55
N GLY A 188 16.38 21.59 -17.28
CA GLY A 188 17.75 21.59 -16.77
C GLY A 188 18.58 20.45 -17.35
N ALA A 189 18.00 19.25 -17.48
CA ALA A 189 18.67 18.14 -18.16
C ALA A 189 18.94 18.45 -19.64
N ARG A 190 17.98 19.08 -20.33
CA ARG A 190 18.17 19.55 -21.72
C ARG A 190 19.28 20.60 -21.79
N GLN A 191 19.29 21.57 -20.89
CA GLN A 191 20.29 22.64 -20.89
C GLN A 191 21.70 22.11 -20.64
N LYS A 192 21.87 21.15 -19.71
CA LYS A 192 23.15 20.48 -19.48
C LYS A 192 23.63 19.71 -20.71
N LYS A 193 22.72 19.05 -21.45
CA LYS A 193 23.06 18.38 -22.72
C LYS A 193 23.56 19.39 -23.75
N ILE A 194 22.89 20.54 -23.88
CA ILE A 194 23.32 21.63 -24.78
C ILE A 194 24.70 22.16 -24.37
N GLU A 195 24.93 22.41 -23.08
CA GLU A 195 26.21 22.90 -22.58
C GLU A 195 27.37 21.90 -22.80
N LEU A 196 27.11 20.60 -22.58
CA LEU A 196 28.06 19.53 -22.88
C LEU A 196 28.43 19.48 -24.37
N ILE A 197 27.42 19.65 -25.24
CA ILE A 197 27.61 19.73 -26.69
C ILE A 197 28.46 20.97 -27.02
N SER A 198 28.06 22.16 -26.58
CA SER A 198 28.82 23.40 -26.81
C SER A 198 30.27 23.28 -26.37
N ARG A 199 30.53 22.76 -25.16
CA ARG A 199 31.89 22.58 -24.64
C ARG A 199 32.72 21.58 -25.42
N ALA A 200 32.11 20.55 -26.00
CA ALA A 200 32.81 19.61 -26.87
C ALA A 200 33.21 20.23 -28.21
N PHE A 201 32.45 21.23 -28.68
CA PHE A 201 32.69 21.91 -29.95
C PHE A 201 33.56 23.18 -29.83
N ASP A 202 33.63 23.81 -28.65
CA ASP A 202 34.47 25.01 -28.40
C ASP A 202 35.94 24.87 -28.87
N PRO A 203 36.64 23.75 -28.65
CA PRO A 203 38.02 23.59 -29.13
C PRO A 203 38.11 23.52 -30.66
N LEU A 204 37.10 22.94 -31.31
CA LEU A 204 37.05 22.77 -32.77
C LEU A 204 36.71 24.10 -33.46
N THR A 205 35.81 24.90 -32.91
CA THR A 205 35.54 26.26 -33.40
C THR A 205 36.75 27.18 -33.24
N VAL A 206 37.53 27.05 -32.15
CA VAL A 206 38.77 27.81 -31.98
C VAL A 206 39.82 27.42 -33.02
N GLN A 207 39.99 26.12 -33.29
CA GLN A 207 40.92 25.64 -34.33
C GLN A 207 40.53 26.14 -35.74
N ILE A 208 39.23 26.21 -36.05
CA ILE A 208 38.75 26.71 -37.35
C ILE A 208 38.95 28.24 -37.50
N ASN A 209 38.79 28.99 -36.40
CA ASN A 209 38.84 30.46 -36.39
C ASN A 209 40.25 31.04 -36.21
N THR A 210 41.28 30.24 -35.92
CA THR A 210 42.66 30.72 -36.02
C THR A 210 43.00 30.97 -37.49
N ASP A 211 42.99 32.24 -37.89
CA ASP A 211 43.06 32.77 -39.26
C ASP A 211 44.34 32.45 -40.07
N GLU A 212 45.16 31.48 -39.66
CA GLU A 212 46.43 31.12 -40.31
C GLU A 212 46.51 29.64 -40.76
N MET A 213 45.37 28.93 -40.89
CA MET A 213 45.34 27.56 -41.44
C MET A 213 45.07 27.56 -42.96
N ASP A 214 45.84 26.76 -43.72
CA ASP A 214 45.67 26.54 -45.16
C ASP A 214 44.27 25.99 -45.50
N SER A 215 43.76 26.27 -46.70
CA SER A 215 42.36 25.99 -47.07
C SER A 215 41.97 24.51 -46.99
N ASP A 216 42.93 23.62 -47.26
CA ASP A 216 42.73 22.17 -47.17
C ASP A 216 42.63 21.67 -45.73
N ASP A 217 43.38 22.27 -44.80
CA ASP A 217 43.32 21.92 -43.37
C ASP A 217 42.00 22.40 -42.74
N LYS A 218 41.47 23.54 -43.21
CA LYS A 218 40.13 24.02 -42.83
C LYS A 218 39.03 23.07 -43.30
N ALA A 219 39.13 22.54 -44.52
CA ALA A 219 38.17 21.59 -45.06
C ALA A 219 38.16 20.27 -44.27
N GLY A 220 39.35 19.73 -43.95
CA GLY A 220 39.50 18.53 -43.13
C GLY A 220 38.98 18.71 -41.70
N ALA A 221 39.23 19.87 -41.08
CA ALA A 221 38.69 20.19 -39.76
C ALA A 221 37.15 20.28 -39.78
N LEU A 222 36.57 20.87 -40.82
CA LEU A 222 35.11 20.97 -40.99
C LEU A 222 34.46 19.60 -41.19
N GLU A 223 35.11 18.71 -41.95
CA GLU A 223 34.65 17.34 -42.16
C GLU A 223 34.69 16.51 -40.86
N ALA A 224 35.76 16.64 -40.08
CA ALA A 224 35.89 16.00 -38.77
C ALA A 224 34.80 16.47 -37.79
N VAL A 225 34.48 17.77 -37.78
CA VAL A 225 33.36 18.32 -36.98
C VAL A 225 32.03 17.72 -37.43
N THR A 226 31.80 17.66 -38.75
CA THR A 226 30.54 17.16 -39.32
C THR A 226 30.29 15.69 -38.97
N ILE A 227 31.33 14.85 -39.06
CA ILE A 227 31.27 13.44 -38.65
C ILE A 227 30.97 13.32 -37.15
N LYS A 228 31.62 14.14 -36.32
CA LYS A 228 31.41 14.10 -34.85
C LYS A 228 30.02 14.56 -34.44
N ILE A 229 29.45 15.55 -35.13
CA ILE A 229 28.05 15.95 -34.98
C ILE A 229 27.13 14.77 -35.33
N GLY A 230 27.37 14.09 -36.45
CA GLY A 230 26.59 12.92 -36.87
C GLY A 230 26.56 11.82 -35.81
N GLU A 231 27.72 11.44 -35.27
CA GLU A 231 27.84 10.44 -34.20
C GLU A 231 27.11 10.84 -32.90
N LEU A 232 27.14 12.13 -32.54
CA LEU A 232 26.47 12.64 -31.35
C LEU A 232 24.95 12.71 -31.50
N VAL A 233 24.46 13.07 -32.70
CA VAL A 233 23.03 13.08 -33.02
C VAL A 233 22.45 11.66 -32.98
N GLU A 234 23.16 10.67 -33.55
CA GLU A 234 22.77 9.25 -33.47
C GLU A 234 22.67 8.75 -32.03
N LYS A 235 23.65 9.08 -31.18
CA LYS A 235 23.64 8.70 -29.75
C LYS A 235 22.56 9.41 -28.93
N ALA A 236 22.08 10.58 -29.37
CA ALA A 236 21.04 11.32 -28.67
C ALA A 236 19.61 10.86 -29.03
N LEU A 237 19.46 10.09 -30.12
CA LEU A 237 18.19 9.54 -30.61
C LEU A 237 17.91 8.10 -30.14
N GLN A 238 18.91 7.41 -29.58
CA GLN A 238 18.78 6.11 -28.91
C GLN A 238 18.44 6.29 -27.42
#